data_AF-A8WKH3-F1
#
_entry.id   AF-A8WKH3-F1
#
_cell.length_a   1.000
_cell.length_b   1.000
_cell.length_c   1.000
_cell.angle_alpha   90.00
_cell.angle_beta   90.00
_cell.angle_gamma   90.00
#
_symmetry.space_group_name_H-M   'P 1'
#
loop_
_entity.id
_entity.type
_entity.pdbx_description
1 polymer ?
#
loop_
_entity_poly.entity_id
_entity_poly.type
_entity_poly.pdbx_seq_one_letter_code
_entity_poly.pdbx_strand_id
1 'polypeptide(L)'
;MLTATVKLEVPAWKQPPPPGAWIPELPEDTKGRNMDFKEYLATFRNSGKQTVDPSAFRDEKLGYVVLQEIEKVPEIWQNNKISRRNNSWATVGAATFNRTGSLVNMPTMAKIFHRGRTLLRDRIQRKIAAAKKAKQVIWDEDLERYLWTFPEHFALRFFREKLQKHITNCRTKDCFDASGEPIVFTIEDSEEEVEEDDAQEFEENHHPHNFRQNQIGDFDDMVIEENFEYDDQQQHVHQNQDQDFEDVIEERMIYEDDLLVENEVEVREEEIAADNRFNEPAKNVEKFSSPTKPKNLVNFWV
;
A
#
# COMPACT_ATOMS: atom_id res chain seq x y z
N MET A 1 -22.56 40.39 26.56
CA MET A 1 -21.71 40.04 25.39
C MET A 1 -21.11 38.68 25.66
N LEU A 2 -21.52 37.65 24.92
CA LEU A 2 -20.96 36.30 25.04
C LEU A 2 -19.72 36.21 24.15
N THR A 3 -18.55 36.17 24.76
CA THR A 3 -17.30 35.88 24.05
C THR A 3 -17.19 34.38 23.82
N ALA A 4 -17.52 33.93 22.62
CA ALA A 4 -17.23 32.57 22.19
C ALA A 4 -15.72 32.42 21.97
N THR A 5 -15.02 31.84 22.94
CA THR A 5 -13.66 31.34 22.74
C THR A 5 -13.73 30.12 21.84
N VAL A 6 -13.53 30.31 20.54
CA VAL A 6 -13.27 29.23 19.58
C VAL A 6 -11.94 28.59 19.98
N LYS A 7 -12.00 27.46 20.68
CA LYS A 7 -10.81 26.62 20.87
C LYS A 7 -10.43 26.14 19.48
N LEU A 8 -9.24 26.51 19.01
CA LEU A 8 -8.68 25.95 17.79
C LEU A 8 -8.42 24.46 18.07
N GLU A 9 -9.37 23.60 17.72
CA GLU A 9 -9.22 22.17 17.93
C GLU A 9 -8.15 21.65 16.98
N VAL A 10 -7.06 21.17 17.57
CA VAL A 10 -6.00 20.50 16.82
C VAL A 10 -6.61 19.23 16.22
N PRO A 11 -6.50 19.01 14.89
CA PRO A 11 -7.08 17.83 14.25
C PRO A 11 -6.63 16.54 14.94
N ALA A 12 -7.49 15.52 15.00
CA ALA A 12 -7.21 14.27 15.71
C ALA A 12 -5.85 13.65 15.31
N TRP A 13 -5.51 13.66 14.02
CA TRP A 13 -4.23 13.15 13.53
C TRP A 13 -3.01 14.04 13.85
N LYS A 14 -3.18 15.22 14.44
CA LYS A 14 -2.11 16.08 14.98
C LYS A 14 -1.96 15.93 16.49
N GLN A 15 -2.85 15.21 17.17
CA GLN A 15 -2.75 14.90 18.60
C GLN A 15 -1.70 13.81 18.91
N PRO A 16 -1.08 13.80 20.10
CA PRO A 16 -0.11 12.75 20.45
C PRO A 16 -0.72 11.34 20.36
N PRO A 17 0.11 10.29 20.21
CA PRO A 17 -0.36 8.91 20.24
C PRO A 17 -1.21 8.64 21.50
N PRO A 18 -2.34 7.92 21.38
CA PRO A 18 -3.15 7.57 22.53
C PRO A 18 -2.37 6.65 23.49
N PRO A 19 -2.70 6.65 24.79
CA PRO A 19 -2.06 5.76 25.76
C PRO A 19 -2.18 4.30 25.31
N GLY A 20 -1.05 3.57 25.31
CA GLY A 20 -1.00 2.17 24.89
C GLY A 20 -0.90 1.94 23.38
N ALA A 21 -0.79 2.99 22.56
CA ALA A 21 -0.48 2.84 21.14
C ALA A 21 0.87 2.12 20.95
N TRP A 22 0.90 1.14 20.04
CA TRP A 22 2.13 0.44 19.73
C TRP A 22 2.99 1.27 18.78
N ILE A 23 4.15 1.72 19.28
CA ILE A 23 5.13 2.49 18.51
C ILE A 23 6.38 1.61 18.36
N PRO A 24 6.81 1.29 17.13
CA PRO A 24 8.00 0.48 16.94
C PRO A 24 9.23 1.22 17.45
N GLU A 25 10.09 0.50 18.16
CA GLU A 25 11.43 1.00 18.53
C GLU A 25 12.29 1.07 17.26
N LEU A 26 12.68 2.29 16.90
CA LEU A 26 13.52 2.54 15.73
C LEU A 26 14.93 2.93 16.19
N PRO A 27 15.96 2.58 15.40
CA PRO A 27 17.33 2.99 15.69
C PRO A 27 17.40 4.50 15.90
N GLU A 28 18.20 4.96 16.87
CA GLU A 28 18.49 6.38 16.99
C GLU A 28 19.51 6.80 15.92
N ASP A 29 19.56 8.10 15.63
CA ASP A 29 20.55 8.67 14.73
C ASP A 29 21.95 8.43 15.31
N THR A 30 22.66 7.46 14.72
CA THR A 30 23.98 7.06 15.20
C THR A 30 24.95 8.11 14.67
N LYS A 31 25.24 9.14 15.48
CA LYS A 31 26.19 10.25 15.18
C LYS A 31 27.60 9.82 14.71
N GLY A 32 27.88 8.51 14.67
CA GLY A 32 29.12 7.93 14.15
C GLY A 32 29.17 7.74 12.62
N ARG A 33 28.05 7.83 11.89
CA ARG A 33 28.03 7.77 10.41
C ARG A 33 27.55 9.10 9.85
N ASN A 34 28.33 9.69 8.93
CA ASN A 34 28.03 10.98 8.31
C ASN A 34 28.26 10.90 6.79
N MET A 35 27.38 10.18 6.12
CA MET A 35 27.29 10.16 4.66
C MET A 35 26.51 11.38 4.18
N ASP A 36 27.07 12.14 3.24
CA ASP A 36 26.37 13.22 2.54
C ASP A 36 25.57 12.68 1.34
N PHE A 37 24.57 13.45 0.87
CA PHE A 37 23.75 13.05 -0.29
C PHE A 37 24.59 12.86 -1.56
N LYS A 38 25.69 13.63 -1.72
CA LYS A 38 26.62 13.48 -2.84
C LYS A 38 27.39 12.15 -2.80
N GLU A 39 27.83 11.75 -1.60
CA GLU A 39 28.52 10.47 -1.38
C GLU A 39 27.57 9.30 -1.62
N TYR A 40 26.32 9.43 -1.16
CA TYR A 40 25.26 8.47 -1.45
C TYR A 40 25.04 8.31 -2.96
N LEU A 41 24.90 9.41 -3.71
CA LEU A 41 24.76 9.38 -5.17
C LEU A 41 25.95 8.71 -5.86
N ALA A 42 27.18 9.06 -5.46
CA ALA A 42 28.40 8.47 -6.01
C ALA A 42 28.47 6.95 -5.77
N THR A 43 28.00 6.50 -4.60
CA THR A 43 27.96 5.07 -4.25
C THR A 43 27.05 4.29 -5.20
N PHE A 44 25.90 4.86 -5.58
CA PHE A 44 24.95 4.19 -6.48
C PHE A 44 25.29 4.33 -7.96
N ARG A 45 25.95 5.42 -8.39
CA ARG A 45 26.37 5.62 -9.78
C ARG A 45 27.26 4.49 -10.30
N ASN A 46 28.13 3.96 -9.43
CA ASN A 46 29.07 2.90 -9.80
C ASN A 46 28.55 1.48 -9.50
N SER A 47 27.38 1.36 -8.87
CA SER A 47 26.94 0.10 -8.28
C SER A 47 26.21 -0.83 -9.26
N GLY A 48 25.66 -0.31 -10.37
CA GLY A 48 24.72 -1.03 -11.24
C GLY A 48 23.40 -1.46 -10.54
N LYS A 49 23.23 -1.20 -9.24
CA LYS A 49 22.09 -1.63 -8.42
C LYS A 49 20.94 -0.64 -8.49
N GLN A 50 20.38 -0.48 -9.68
CA GLN A 50 19.24 0.40 -9.93
C GLN A 50 17.88 -0.31 -9.82
N THR A 51 17.87 -1.60 -9.45
CA THR A 51 16.62 -2.35 -9.23
C THR A 51 16.28 -2.41 -7.74
N VAL A 52 15.00 -2.66 -7.43
CA VAL A 52 14.54 -2.75 -6.03
C VAL A 52 15.23 -3.90 -5.31
N ASP A 53 15.78 -3.62 -4.13
CA ASP A 53 16.37 -4.60 -3.23
C ASP A 53 15.24 -5.32 -2.46
N PRO A 54 14.99 -6.63 -2.72
CA PRO A 54 13.91 -7.36 -2.08
C PRO A 54 14.14 -7.62 -0.59
N SER A 55 15.40 -7.59 -0.14
CA SER A 55 15.75 -7.76 1.28
C SER A 55 15.40 -6.50 2.05
N ALA A 56 15.90 -5.35 1.60
CA ALA A 56 15.60 -4.06 2.20
C ALA A 56 14.11 -3.72 2.13
N PHE A 57 13.41 -4.09 1.05
CA PHE A 57 11.97 -3.88 0.92
C PHE A 57 11.15 -4.68 1.95
N ARG A 58 11.61 -5.86 2.35
CA ARG A 58 10.90 -6.74 3.31
C ARG A 58 11.21 -6.41 4.77
N ASP A 59 12.26 -5.65 5.05
CA ASP A 59 12.59 -5.20 6.39
C ASP A 59 11.62 -4.09 6.84
N GLU A 60 10.72 -4.44 7.77
CA GLU A 60 9.74 -3.50 8.31
C GLU A 60 10.39 -2.36 9.10
N LYS A 61 11.42 -2.65 9.89
CA LYS A 61 12.11 -1.63 10.72
C LYS A 61 12.80 -0.61 9.83
N LEU A 62 13.51 -1.10 8.81
CA LEU A 62 14.11 -0.24 7.80
C LEU A 62 13.05 0.56 7.05
N GLY A 63 11.93 -0.06 6.69
CA GLY A 63 10.78 0.62 6.10
C GLY A 63 10.26 1.79 6.94
N TYR A 64 10.08 1.60 8.25
CA TYR A 64 9.66 2.67 9.15
C TYR A 64 10.68 3.80 9.24
N VAL A 65 11.98 3.48 9.28
CA VAL A 65 13.03 4.50 9.26
C VAL A 65 12.97 5.30 7.96
N VAL A 66 12.88 4.65 6.80
CA VAL A 66 12.76 5.34 5.50
C VAL A 66 11.56 6.28 5.50
N LEU A 67 10.40 5.84 5.99
CA LEU A 67 9.20 6.68 6.09
C LEU A 67 9.39 7.90 6.99
N GLN A 68 10.06 7.74 8.15
CA GLN A 68 10.40 8.87 9.03
C GLN A 68 11.43 9.84 8.40
N GLU A 69 12.37 9.34 7.62
CA GLU A 69 13.32 10.21 6.92
C GLU A 69 12.64 10.97 5.76
N ILE A 70 11.65 10.36 5.11
CA ILE A 70 10.81 11.04 4.10
C ILE A 70 9.99 12.19 4.70
N GLU A 71 9.48 12.03 5.94
CA GLU A 71 8.76 13.10 6.65
C GLU A 71 9.53 14.43 6.64
N LYS A 72 10.84 14.36 6.88
CA LYS A 72 11.75 15.50 6.97
C LYS A 72 12.03 16.17 5.62
N VAL A 73 11.61 15.56 4.50
CA VAL A 73 11.83 16.05 3.13
C VAL A 73 10.48 16.23 2.42
N PRO A 74 9.75 17.34 2.69
CA PRO A 74 8.43 17.61 2.14
C PRO A 74 8.34 17.56 0.62
N GLU A 75 9.44 17.83 -0.07
CA GLU A 75 9.54 17.81 -1.53
C GLU A 75 9.08 16.49 -2.14
N ILE A 76 9.28 15.37 -1.42
CA ILE A 76 8.93 14.02 -1.87
C ILE A 76 7.41 13.79 -1.82
N TRP A 77 6.75 14.27 -0.77
CA TRP A 77 5.36 13.89 -0.48
C TRP A 77 4.34 15.03 -0.67
N GLN A 78 4.77 16.28 -0.78
CA GLN A 78 3.88 17.41 -1.04
C GLN A 78 3.61 17.64 -2.52
N ASN A 79 4.58 17.35 -3.39
CA ASN A 79 4.51 17.59 -4.82
C ASN A 79 4.01 16.36 -5.56
N ASN A 80 3.08 16.56 -6.49
CA ASN A 80 2.57 15.47 -7.33
C ASN A 80 3.58 15.03 -8.41
N LYS A 81 4.64 15.82 -8.65
CA LYS A 81 5.69 15.54 -9.65
C LYS A 81 6.91 14.88 -9.00
N ILE A 82 6.70 13.69 -8.44
CA ILE A 82 7.68 12.93 -7.63
C ILE A 82 8.93 12.53 -8.43
N SER A 83 8.82 12.35 -9.76
CA SER A 83 9.85 11.66 -10.56
C SER A 83 11.11 12.46 -10.91
N ARG A 84 11.22 13.75 -10.54
CA ARG A 84 12.34 14.61 -11.03
C ARG A 84 13.36 15.05 -9.98
N ARG A 85 13.34 14.52 -8.75
CA ARG A 85 14.21 15.02 -7.67
C ARG A 85 15.09 13.95 -7.06
N ASN A 86 16.07 13.48 -7.82
CA ASN A 86 17.10 12.55 -7.35
C ASN A 86 17.79 13.06 -6.06
N ASN A 87 17.94 14.39 -5.91
CA ASN A 87 18.55 15.00 -4.72
C ASN A 87 17.73 14.77 -3.43
N SER A 88 16.40 14.85 -3.50
CA SER A 88 15.53 14.64 -2.33
C SER A 88 15.59 13.18 -1.88
N TRP A 89 15.52 12.24 -2.82
CA TRP A 89 15.68 10.81 -2.52
C TRP A 89 17.08 10.46 -2.02
N ALA A 90 18.12 11.08 -2.59
CA ALA A 90 19.49 10.90 -2.10
C ALA A 90 19.67 11.39 -0.65
N THR A 91 19.02 12.51 -0.30
CA THR A 91 19.05 13.05 1.06
C THR A 91 18.42 12.07 2.05
N VAL A 92 17.27 11.49 1.72
CA VAL A 92 16.61 10.44 2.53
C VAL A 92 17.49 9.20 2.63
N GLY A 93 18.09 8.75 1.54
CA GLY A 93 18.94 7.58 1.52
C GLY A 93 20.19 7.74 2.38
N ALA A 94 20.86 8.89 2.30
CA ALA A 94 22.01 9.21 3.15
C ALA A 94 21.62 9.25 4.63
N ALA A 95 20.51 9.91 4.98
CA ALA A 95 20.01 9.95 6.36
C ALA A 95 19.63 8.56 6.89
N THR A 96 18.98 7.73 6.06
CA THR A 96 18.64 6.34 6.39
C THR A 96 19.90 5.52 6.66
N PHE A 97 20.94 5.67 5.83
CA PHE A 97 22.22 5.00 6.02
C PHE A 97 22.92 5.46 7.30
N ASN A 98 22.92 6.76 7.60
CA ASN A 98 23.55 7.29 8.81
C ASN A 98 22.93 6.67 10.07
N ARG A 99 21.60 6.53 10.07
CA ARG A 99 20.82 6.00 11.17
C ARG A 99 20.88 4.47 11.31
N THR A 100 20.88 3.73 10.21
CA THR A 100 20.74 2.26 10.22
C THR A 100 22.03 1.51 9.87
N GLY A 101 22.95 2.15 9.16
CA GLY A 101 24.08 1.50 8.50
C GLY A 101 23.71 0.74 7.23
N SER A 102 22.43 0.72 6.84
CA SER A 102 21.93 0.02 5.65
C SER A 102 21.80 0.98 4.48
N LEU A 103 22.47 0.66 3.37
CA LEU A 103 22.40 1.45 2.16
C LEU A 103 21.22 0.98 1.30
N VAL A 104 20.17 1.81 1.20
CA VAL A 104 18.94 1.49 0.47
C VAL A 104 18.88 2.32 -0.80
N ASN A 105 18.67 1.73 -1.96
CA ASN A 105 18.57 2.48 -3.21
C ASN A 105 17.24 3.23 -3.35
N MET A 106 17.22 4.22 -4.25
CA MET A 106 16.06 5.10 -4.45
C MET A 106 14.78 4.34 -4.87
N PRO A 107 14.83 3.39 -5.83
CA PRO A 107 13.63 2.63 -6.23
C PRO A 107 13.04 1.83 -5.05
N THR A 108 13.88 1.27 -4.19
CA THR A 108 13.40 0.57 -2.98
C THR A 108 12.71 1.54 -2.02
N MET A 109 13.30 2.71 -1.76
CA MET A 109 12.67 3.72 -0.91
C MET A 109 11.34 4.22 -1.49
N ALA A 110 11.27 4.43 -2.81
CA ALA A 110 10.05 4.82 -3.51
C ALA A 110 8.96 3.76 -3.37
N LYS A 111 9.29 2.47 -3.56
CA LYS A 111 8.36 1.36 -3.34
C LYS A 111 7.93 1.23 -1.87
N ILE A 112 8.83 1.42 -0.90
CA ILE A 112 8.47 1.45 0.53
C ILE A 112 7.44 2.54 0.79
N PHE A 113 7.68 3.75 0.28
CA PHE A 113 6.75 4.87 0.43
C PHE A 113 5.41 4.63 -0.25
N HIS A 114 5.42 4.08 -1.47
CA HIS A 114 4.21 3.69 -2.17
C HIS A 114 3.41 2.66 -1.35
N ARG A 115 4.04 1.55 -0.94
CA ARG A 115 3.40 0.51 -0.12
C ARG A 115 2.76 1.10 1.13
N GLY A 116 3.49 1.94 1.85
CA GLY A 116 3.00 2.58 3.06
C GLY A 116 1.75 3.46 2.82
N ARG A 117 1.77 4.29 1.77
CA ARG A 117 0.60 5.12 1.39
C ARG A 117 -0.60 4.27 1.01
N THR A 118 -0.40 3.22 0.22
CA THR A 118 -1.46 2.30 -0.22
C THR A 118 -2.10 1.60 0.98
N LEU A 119 -1.28 1.03 1.88
CA LEU A 119 -1.78 0.38 3.09
C LEU A 119 -2.61 1.34 3.97
N LEU A 120 -2.15 2.58 4.12
CA LEU A 120 -2.88 3.59 4.90
C LEU A 120 -4.22 3.96 4.26
N ARG A 121 -4.26 4.15 2.94
CA ARG A 121 -5.49 4.39 2.18
C ARG A 121 -6.47 3.22 2.32
N ASP A 122 -6.00 2.00 2.10
CA ASP A 122 -6.81 0.79 2.18
C ASP A 122 -7.41 0.57 3.56
N ARG A 123 -6.67 0.89 4.63
CA ARG A 123 -7.17 0.80 6.01
C ARG A 123 -8.27 1.83 6.27
N ILE A 124 -8.07 3.07 5.84
CA ILE A 124 -9.09 4.13 5.94
C ILE A 124 -10.35 3.72 5.19
N GLN A 125 -10.22 3.32 3.93
CA GLN A 125 -11.33 2.92 3.09
C GLN A 125 -12.09 1.73 3.70
N ARG A 126 -11.39 0.67 4.12
CA ARG A 126 -12.01 -0.50 4.74
C ARG A 126 -12.76 -0.14 6.02
N LYS A 127 -12.19 0.70 6.87
CA LYS A 127 -12.83 1.10 8.13
C LYS A 127 -14.10 1.92 7.90
N ILE A 128 -14.06 2.88 6.96
CA ILE A 128 -15.23 3.68 6.60
C ILE A 128 -16.31 2.81 5.94
N ALA A 129 -15.92 1.94 5.00
CA ALA A 129 -16.86 1.02 4.33
C ALA A 129 -17.52 0.05 5.32
N ALA A 130 -16.77 -0.47 6.29
CA ALA A 130 -17.32 -1.33 7.34
C ALA A 130 -18.33 -0.57 8.23
N ALA A 131 -18.02 0.68 8.62
CA ALA A 131 -18.95 1.51 9.39
C ALA A 131 -20.24 1.81 8.60
N LYS A 132 -20.13 2.13 7.30
CA LYS A 132 -21.28 2.32 6.40
C LYS A 132 -22.16 1.07 6.34
N LYS A 133 -21.56 -0.11 6.12
CA LYS A 133 -22.28 -1.38 6.09
C LYS A 133 -23.02 -1.67 7.40
N ALA A 134 -22.43 -1.27 8.53
CA ALA A 134 -23.03 -1.40 9.85
C ALA A 134 -24.02 -0.27 10.19
N LYS A 135 -24.27 0.69 9.28
CA LYS A 135 -25.07 1.90 9.52
C LYS A 135 -24.58 2.71 10.75
N GLN A 136 -23.28 2.70 10.99
CA GLN A 136 -22.63 3.42 12.08
C GLN A 136 -21.96 4.70 11.57
N VAL A 137 -22.06 5.77 12.35
CA VAL A 137 -21.29 6.99 12.12
C VAL A 137 -19.88 6.79 12.64
N ILE A 138 -18.87 7.10 11.82
CA ILE A 138 -17.46 7.05 12.21
C ILE A 138 -16.86 8.45 12.21
N TRP A 139 -16.54 8.92 13.41
CA TRP A 139 -15.89 10.21 13.65
C TRP A 139 -14.38 10.13 13.36
N ASP A 140 -13.74 11.28 13.23
CA ASP A 140 -12.30 11.36 12.95
C ASP A 140 -11.47 10.77 14.09
N GLU A 141 -11.91 10.92 15.33
CA GLU A 141 -11.28 10.37 16.53
C GLU A 141 -11.31 8.84 16.55
N ASP A 142 -12.41 8.24 16.09
CA ASP A 142 -12.58 6.79 16.05
C ASP A 142 -11.77 6.17 14.90
N LEU A 143 -11.73 6.86 13.76
CA LEU A 143 -10.85 6.51 12.66
C LEU A 143 -9.39 6.59 13.11
N GLU A 144 -8.99 7.67 13.78
CA GLU A 144 -7.62 7.85 14.24
C GLU A 144 -7.23 6.81 15.29
N ARG A 145 -8.10 6.52 16.26
CA ARG A 145 -7.88 5.42 17.24
C ARG A 145 -7.69 4.07 16.55
N TYR A 146 -8.46 3.79 15.50
CA TYR A 146 -8.28 2.59 14.70
C TYR A 146 -6.93 2.59 13.95
N LEU A 147 -6.50 3.72 13.38
CA LEU A 147 -5.22 3.78 12.67
C LEU A 147 -4.03 3.59 13.62
N TRP A 148 -4.13 4.06 14.87
CA TRP A 148 -3.12 3.84 15.91
C TRP A 148 -2.93 2.38 16.32
N THR A 149 -3.79 1.45 15.90
CA THR A 149 -3.54 0.01 16.11
C THR A 149 -2.47 -0.55 15.18
N PHE A 150 -1.97 0.26 14.24
CA PHE A 150 -0.99 -0.19 13.26
C PHE A 150 0.30 0.65 13.30
N PRO A 151 1.47 0.01 13.25
CA PRO A 151 2.78 0.69 13.38
C PRO A 151 3.09 1.63 12.20
N GLU A 152 2.62 1.31 10.99
CA GLU A 152 2.86 2.12 9.79
C GLU A 152 2.22 3.51 9.93
N HIS A 153 1.10 3.61 10.67
CA HIS A 153 0.41 4.89 10.87
C HIS A 153 1.30 5.88 11.64
N PHE A 154 2.08 5.40 12.62
CA PHE A 154 3.06 6.23 13.31
C PHE A 154 4.07 6.84 12.33
N ALA A 155 4.61 6.03 11.42
CA ALA A 155 5.64 6.47 10.47
C ALA A 155 5.09 7.32 9.29
N LEU A 156 3.78 7.25 9.01
CA LEU A 156 3.14 7.97 7.89
C LEU A 156 2.18 9.08 8.31
N ARG A 157 2.20 9.43 9.59
CA ARG A 157 1.26 10.38 10.17
C ARG A 157 1.32 11.76 9.50
N PHE A 158 2.50 12.20 9.09
CA PHE A 158 2.70 13.45 8.33
C PHE A 158 1.88 13.49 7.03
N PHE A 159 1.57 12.33 6.45
CA PHE A 159 0.82 12.23 5.20
C PHE A 159 -0.71 12.31 5.40
N ARG A 160 -1.21 12.29 6.65
CA ARG A 160 -2.65 12.33 6.96
C ARG A 160 -3.36 13.56 6.42
N GLU A 161 -2.66 14.70 6.35
CA GLU A 161 -3.21 15.93 5.78
C GLU A 161 -3.55 15.77 4.30
N LYS A 162 -2.70 15.09 3.52
CA LYS A 162 -2.95 14.81 2.10
C LYS A 162 -4.09 13.81 1.88
N LEU A 163 -4.42 13.01 2.89
CA LEU A 163 -5.49 12.02 2.82
C LEU A 163 -6.88 12.58 3.11
N GLN A 164 -7.01 13.84 3.53
CA GLN A 164 -8.32 14.43 3.87
C GLN A 164 -9.31 14.40 2.69
N LYS A 165 -8.83 14.70 1.47
CA LYS A 165 -9.65 14.58 0.26
C LYS A 165 -10.11 13.14 0.02
N HIS A 166 -9.21 12.17 0.21
CA HIS A 166 -9.53 10.75 0.06
C HIS A 166 -10.55 10.28 1.10
N ILE A 167 -10.39 10.66 2.38
CA ILE A 167 -11.35 10.35 3.46
C ILE A 167 -12.72 10.93 3.14
N THR A 168 -12.78 12.19 2.71
CA THR A 168 -14.01 12.86 2.31
C THR A 168 -14.70 12.08 1.20
N ASN A 169 -13.96 11.71 0.15
CA ASN A 169 -14.48 10.89 -0.93
C ASN A 169 -14.99 9.53 -0.42
N CYS A 170 -14.26 8.84 0.47
CA CYS A 170 -14.73 7.57 1.05
C CYS A 170 -16.05 7.73 1.82
N ARG A 171 -16.25 8.87 2.49
CA ARG A 171 -17.49 9.18 3.22
C ARG A 171 -18.64 9.48 2.27
N THR A 172 -18.41 10.29 1.23
CA THR A 172 -19.48 10.84 0.40
C THR A 172 -19.70 10.12 -0.93
N LYS A 173 -18.88 9.12 -1.29
CA LYS A 173 -18.96 8.42 -2.61
C LYS A 173 -20.37 7.94 -2.97
N ASP A 174 -21.16 7.52 -1.98
CA ASP A 174 -22.50 6.95 -2.18
C ASP A 174 -23.62 8.00 -2.00
N CYS A 175 -23.26 9.27 -1.79
CA CYS A 175 -24.19 10.38 -1.63
C CYS A 175 -24.45 11.14 -2.94
N PHE A 176 -23.80 10.74 -4.03
CA PHE A 176 -23.93 11.34 -5.35
C PHE A 176 -24.42 10.29 -6.34
N ASP A 177 -25.29 10.70 -7.26
CA ASP A 177 -25.77 9.85 -8.33
C ASP A 177 -24.72 9.67 -9.45
N ALA A 178 -25.07 8.92 -10.50
CA ALA A 178 -24.17 8.69 -11.64
C ALA A 178 -23.83 9.98 -12.43
N SER A 179 -24.63 11.04 -12.29
CA SER A 179 -24.39 12.35 -12.89
C SER A 179 -23.55 13.28 -12.01
N GLY A 180 -23.28 12.88 -10.76
CA GLY A 180 -22.52 13.65 -9.78
C GLY A 180 -23.38 14.60 -8.94
N GLU A 181 -24.71 14.54 -9.07
CA GLU A 181 -25.64 15.35 -8.29
C GLU A 181 -25.92 14.69 -6.92
N PRO A 182 -26.08 15.47 -5.84
CA PRO A 182 -26.42 14.92 -4.53
C PRO A 182 -27.73 14.14 -4.56
N ILE A 183 -27.73 12.92 -4.01
CA ILE A 183 -28.96 12.14 -3.86
C ILE A 183 -29.81 12.80 -2.75
N VAL A 184 -30.89 13.46 -3.15
CA VAL A 184 -31.84 14.09 -2.22
C VAL A 184 -32.94 13.09 -1.88
N PHE A 185 -33.03 12.73 -0.59
CA PHE A 185 -34.20 12.04 -0.07
C PHE A 185 -35.22 13.08 0.36
N THR A 186 -36.30 13.21 -0.41
CA THR A 186 -37.49 13.93 0.06
C THR A 186 -38.15 13.06 1.12
N ILE A 187 -37.96 13.42 2.38
CA ILE A 187 -38.77 12.88 3.48
C ILE A 187 -40.11 13.60 3.36
N GLU A 188 -41.05 12.98 2.67
CA GLU A 188 -42.44 13.42 2.73
C GLU A 188 -42.91 13.12 4.15
N ASP A 189 -43.05 14.16 4.98
CA ASP A 189 -43.80 14.11 6.23
C ASP A 189 -45.27 13.83 5.86
N SER A 190 -45.60 12.55 5.61
CA SER A 190 -46.99 12.13 5.55
C SER A 190 -47.51 12.13 6.99
N GLU A 191 -48.06 13.26 7.42
CA GLU A 191 -49.04 13.31 8.50
C GLU A 191 -50.30 12.57 8.02
N GLU A 192 -50.22 11.25 7.86
CA GLU A 192 -51.37 10.41 7.57
C GLU A 192 -52.06 10.15 8.91
N GLU A 193 -53.17 10.85 9.14
CA GLU A 193 -54.11 10.54 10.22
C GLU A 193 -54.51 9.07 10.08
N VAL A 194 -54.06 8.26 11.04
CA VAL A 194 -54.39 6.85 11.12
C VAL A 194 -55.86 6.76 11.53
N GLU A 195 -56.77 6.74 10.55
CA GLU A 195 -58.10 6.15 10.75
C GLU A 195 -57.90 4.63 10.87
N GLU A 196 -58.22 4.11 12.06
CA GLU A 196 -58.34 2.68 12.32
C GLU A 196 -59.37 2.09 11.35
N ASP A 197 -58.94 1.29 10.37
CA ASP A 197 -59.81 0.26 9.80
C ASP A 197 -59.01 -0.91 9.18
N ASP A 198 -59.27 -2.07 9.79
CA ASP A 198 -59.25 -3.44 9.30
C ASP A 198 -58.01 -4.07 8.63
N ALA A 199 -57.58 -5.14 9.30
CA ALA A 199 -56.55 -6.09 8.91
C ALA A 199 -56.83 -6.75 7.54
N GLN A 200 -55.87 -6.63 6.62
CA GLN A 200 -55.68 -7.59 5.54
C GLN A 200 -54.22 -8.06 5.47
N GLU A 201 -54.09 -9.38 5.66
CA GLU A 201 -52.89 -10.19 5.51
C GLU A 201 -52.47 -10.18 4.03
N PHE A 202 -51.28 -9.67 3.71
CA PHE A 202 -50.67 -9.82 2.39
C PHE A 202 -49.31 -10.51 2.52
N GLU A 203 -49.20 -11.68 1.88
CA GLU A 203 -47.98 -12.48 1.75
C GLU A 203 -46.89 -11.70 1.00
N GLU A 204 -45.75 -11.53 1.68
CA GLU A 204 -44.59 -10.81 1.16
C GLU A 204 -43.70 -11.75 0.33
N ASN A 205 -43.84 -11.68 -1.00
CA ASN A 205 -42.93 -12.33 -1.94
C ASN A 205 -41.58 -11.58 -1.97
N HIS A 206 -40.62 -12.06 -1.19
CA HIS A 206 -39.23 -11.59 -1.20
C HIS A 206 -38.52 -11.91 -2.53
N HIS A 207 -38.24 -10.89 -3.33
CA HIS A 207 -37.24 -10.96 -4.39
C HIS A 207 -35.87 -10.45 -3.88
N PRO A 208 -34.80 -11.28 -3.91
CA PRO A 208 -33.48 -10.85 -3.51
C PRO A 208 -32.89 -9.90 -4.56
N HIS A 209 -32.74 -8.63 -4.19
CA HIS A 209 -31.96 -7.66 -4.95
C HIS A 209 -30.49 -8.09 -4.95
N ASN A 210 -30.02 -8.62 -6.08
CA ASN A 210 -28.62 -8.87 -6.34
C ASN A 210 -27.85 -7.54 -6.33
N PHE A 211 -27.09 -7.31 -5.26
CA PHE A 211 -26.11 -6.23 -5.18
C PHE A 211 -25.01 -6.49 -6.22
N ARG A 212 -25.07 -5.78 -7.35
CA ARG A 212 -24.02 -5.79 -8.37
C ARG A 212 -22.70 -5.33 -7.75
N GLN A 213 -21.73 -6.24 -7.76
CA GLN A 213 -20.33 -5.97 -7.53
C GLN A 213 -19.76 -5.21 -8.73
N ASN A 214 -20.10 -3.93 -8.85
CA ASN A 214 -19.56 -3.06 -9.89
C ASN A 214 -18.12 -2.69 -9.52
N GLN A 215 -17.20 -3.32 -10.26
CA GLN A 215 -15.95 -2.81 -10.81
C GLN A 215 -15.23 -1.75 -9.96
N ILE A 216 -14.11 -2.22 -9.41
CA ILE A 216 -12.90 -1.47 -9.08
C ILE A 216 -12.74 -0.34 -10.10
N GLY A 217 -13.10 0.88 -9.71
CA GLY A 217 -12.80 2.04 -10.50
C GLY A 217 -11.29 2.19 -10.54
N ASP A 218 -10.75 2.27 -11.76
CA ASP A 218 -9.39 2.68 -12.08
C ASP A 218 -9.05 3.96 -11.31
N PHE A 219 -8.47 3.79 -10.13
CA PHE A 219 -7.84 4.89 -9.42
C PHE A 219 -6.40 4.92 -9.91
N ASP A 220 -6.22 5.61 -11.03
CA ASP A 220 -4.98 6.25 -11.47
C ASP A 220 -3.77 5.56 -10.85
N ASP A 221 -3.57 4.31 -11.29
CA ASP A 221 -2.36 3.56 -11.06
C ASP A 221 -1.32 4.40 -11.79
N MET A 222 -0.75 5.38 -11.07
CA MET A 222 0.51 5.98 -11.44
C MET A 222 1.50 4.83 -11.36
N VAL A 223 1.49 3.99 -12.39
CA VAL A 223 2.61 3.19 -12.83
C VAL A 223 3.70 4.23 -12.96
N ILE A 224 4.51 4.33 -11.91
CA ILE A 224 5.74 5.05 -11.98
C ILE A 224 6.57 4.15 -12.88
N GLU A 225 6.49 4.36 -14.20
CA GLU A 225 7.54 3.95 -15.11
C GLU A 225 8.78 4.75 -14.66
N GLU A 226 9.46 4.22 -13.63
CA GLU A 226 10.63 4.80 -12.99
C GLU A 226 11.82 4.65 -13.93
N ASN A 227 11.80 5.36 -15.06
CA ASN A 227 13.02 5.73 -15.73
C ASN A 227 13.68 6.82 -14.88
N PHE A 228 14.46 6.38 -13.88
CA PHE A 228 15.44 7.22 -13.19
C PHE A 228 16.56 7.56 -14.18
N GLU A 229 16.25 8.44 -15.12
CA GLU A 229 17.23 9.00 -16.03
C GLU A 229 18.09 9.97 -15.20
N TYR A 230 19.34 9.57 -14.93
CA TYR A 230 20.30 10.47 -14.32
C TYR A 230 20.74 11.44 -15.41
N ASP A 231 20.39 12.72 -15.28
CA ASP A 231 20.89 13.80 -16.14
C ASP A 231 22.43 13.78 -16.15
N ASP A 232 23.04 13.24 -17.20
CA ASP A 232 24.49 13.22 -17.44
C ASP A 232 25.03 14.61 -17.87
N GLN A 233 24.24 15.68 -17.70
CA GLN A 233 24.58 17.05 -18.09
C GLN A 233 25.59 17.74 -17.14
N GLN A 234 26.69 17.08 -16.78
CA GLN A 234 27.93 17.73 -16.29
C GLN A 234 29.21 17.06 -16.81
N GLN A 235 29.20 16.48 -18.02
CA GLN A 235 30.43 16.18 -18.76
C GLN A 235 30.45 16.92 -20.10
N HIS A 236 30.83 18.19 -20.05
CA HIS A 236 31.20 18.96 -21.23
C HIS A 236 32.69 19.31 -21.21
N VAL A 237 33.57 18.33 -21.01
CA VAL A 237 35.00 18.43 -21.39
C VAL A 237 35.54 17.02 -21.71
N HIS A 238 35.18 16.48 -22.88
CA HIS A 238 36.18 15.98 -23.82
C HIS A 238 35.57 15.74 -25.20
N GLN A 239 36.24 16.30 -26.19
CA GLN A 239 35.89 16.32 -27.59
C GLN A 239 36.20 14.99 -28.27
N ASN A 240 35.38 14.69 -29.28
CA ASN A 240 35.65 13.93 -30.51
C ASN A 240 35.81 12.41 -30.39
N GLN A 241 34.93 11.72 -31.15
CA GLN A 241 34.89 10.33 -31.65
C GLN A 241 33.65 9.58 -31.13
N ASP A 242 32.79 8.91 -31.88
CA ASP A 242 32.51 8.71 -33.31
C ASP A 242 31.02 8.28 -33.35
N GLN A 243 30.13 9.00 -34.04
CA GLN A 243 29.38 8.51 -35.21
C GLN A 243 29.56 7.00 -35.47
N ASP A 244 28.66 6.14 -34.93
CA ASP A 244 28.39 4.76 -35.41
C ASP A 244 27.34 3.97 -34.57
N PHE A 245 26.41 4.61 -33.84
CA PHE A 245 25.46 3.89 -32.95
C PHE A 245 23.99 3.88 -33.37
N GLU A 246 23.65 4.45 -34.53
CA GLU A 246 22.24 4.55 -34.97
C GLU A 246 21.76 3.34 -35.80
N ASP A 247 22.66 2.47 -36.27
CA ASP A 247 22.30 1.28 -37.07
C ASP A 247 22.14 -0.02 -36.25
N VAL A 248 22.37 0.00 -34.93
CA VAL A 248 22.31 -1.22 -34.08
C VAL A 248 20.93 -1.40 -33.40
N ILE A 249 20.08 -0.39 -33.40
CA ILE A 249 18.77 -0.45 -32.72
C ILE A 249 17.68 -1.01 -33.64
N GLU A 250 17.84 -0.94 -34.96
CA GLU A 250 16.80 -1.38 -35.90
C GLU A 250 16.83 -2.89 -36.21
N GLU A 251 17.95 -3.58 -35.94
CA GLU A 251 18.09 -5.03 -36.25
C GLU A 251 17.64 -5.96 -35.10
N ARG A 252 17.26 -5.40 -33.92
CA ARG A 252 16.87 -6.20 -32.75
C ARG A 252 15.35 -6.38 -32.57
N MET A 253 14.52 -5.77 -33.42
CA MET A 253 13.05 -5.91 -33.36
C MET A 253 12.46 -6.90 -34.37
N ILE A 254 13.29 -7.67 -35.09
CA ILE A 254 12.80 -8.61 -36.13
C ILE A 254 12.90 -10.09 -35.68
N TYR A 255 13.46 -10.38 -34.50
CA TYR A 255 13.71 -11.78 -34.07
C TYR A 255 12.88 -12.26 -32.86
N GLU A 256 11.99 -11.45 -32.29
CA GLU A 256 11.17 -11.87 -31.13
C GLU A 256 9.76 -12.37 -31.47
N ASP A 257 9.28 -12.19 -32.71
CA ASP A 257 7.95 -12.68 -33.13
C ASP A 257 7.92 -14.15 -33.56
N ASP A 258 9.05 -14.74 -33.98
CA ASP A 258 9.10 -16.15 -34.41
C ASP A 258 9.32 -17.14 -33.25
N LEU A 259 9.73 -16.66 -32.06
CA LEU A 259 10.02 -17.50 -30.88
C LEU A 259 8.80 -17.76 -29.98
N LEU A 260 7.66 -17.12 -30.26
CA LEU A 260 6.40 -17.33 -29.53
C LEU A 260 5.51 -18.42 -30.13
N VAL A 261 5.83 -18.95 -31.31
CA VAL A 261 5.02 -20.00 -31.96
C VAL A 261 5.41 -21.41 -31.50
N GLU A 262 6.65 -21.65 -31.04
CA GLU A 262 7.09 -22.99 -30.65
C GLU A 262 6.70 -23.40 -29.22
N ASN A 263 6.45 -22.43 -28.31
CA ASN A 263 6.09 -22.74 -26.91
C ASN A 263 4.60 -23.07 -26.69
N GLU A 264 3.71 -22.79 -27.65
CA GLU A 264 2.29 -23.18 -27.53
C GLU A 264 2.03 -24.64 -27.95
N VAL A 265 2.97 -25.30 -28.62
CA VAL A 265 2.82 -26.70 -29.03
C VAL A 265 3.17 -27.66 -27.89
N GLU A 266 4.16 -27.33 -27.05
CA GLU A 266 4.65 -28.22 -26.00
C GLU A 266 3.70 -28.31 -24.78
N VAL A 267 2.90 -27.26 -24.52
CA VAL A 267 1.93 -27.26 -23.41
C VAL A 267 0.70 -28.13 -23.70
N ARG A 268 0.40 -28.42 -24.97
CA ARG A 268 -0.76 -29.27 -25.35
C ARG A 268 -0.50 -30.78 -25.27
N GLU A 269 0.75 -31.23 -25.21
CA GLU A 269 1.05 -32.66 -25.10
C GLU A 269 1.09 -33.18 -23.65
N GLU A 270 1.39 -32.32 -22.66
CA GLU A 270 1.38 -32.72 -21.25
C GLU A 270 -0.03 -32.83 -20.65
N GLU A 271 -1.02 -32.10 -21.18
CA GLU A 271 -2.40 -32.14 -20.66
C GLU A 271 -3.13 -33.46 -21.02
N ILE A 272 -2.70 -34.16 -22.08
CA ILE A 272 -3.28 -35.45 -22.49
C ILE A 272 -2.71 -36.62 -21.65
N ALA A 273 -1.55 -36.45 -21.00
CA ALA A 273 -0.92 -37.51 -20.19
C ALA A 273 -1.47 -37.59 -18.75
N ALA A 274 -2.16 -36.55 -18.26
CA ALA A 274 -2.67 -36.49 -16.90
C ALA A 274 -3.99 -37.26 -16.68
N ASP A 275 -4.78 -37.47 -17.74
CA ASP A 275 -6.12 -38.07 -17.62
C ASP A 275 -6.14 -39.60 -17.52
N ASN A 276 -5.00 -40.28 -17.69
CA ASN A 276 -4.93 -41.75 -17.66
C ASN A 276 -4.49 -42.37 -16.30
N ARG A 277 -4.36 -41.58 -15.22
CA ARG A 277 -3.91 -42.11 -13.91
C ARG A 277 -5.01 -42.38 -12.88
N PHE A 278 -6.29 -42.21 -13.22
CA PHE A 278 -7.39 -42.32 -12.25
C PHE A 278 -8.10 -43.69 -12.20
N ASN A 279 -7.43 -44.78 -12.59
CA ASN A 279 -8.03 -46.12 -12.57
C ASN A 279 -7.09 -47.17 -11.96
N GLU A 280 -6.83 -47.07 -10.65
CA GLU A 280 -6.34 -48.21 -9.87
C GLU A 280 -7.25 -48.46 -8.64
N PRO A 281 -7.71 -49.72 -8.45
CA PRO A 281 -8.60 -50.06 -7.34
C PRO A 281 -7.84 -50.21 -6.01
N ALA A 282 -8.44 -49.62 -4.98
CA ALA A 282 -7.99 -49.61 -3.59
C ALA A 282 -7.71 -51.02 -3.03
N LYS A 283 -6.53 -51.18 -2.41
CA LYS A 283 -6.21 -52.34 -1.57
C LYS A 283 -5.99 -51.91 -0.12
N ASN A 284 -6.93 -52.38 0.71
CA ASN A 284 -6.81 -52.83 2.10
C ASN A 284 -5.89 -52.10 3.09
N VAL A 285 -6.57 -51.31 3.91
CA VAL A 285 -6.51 -51.21 5.38
C VAL A 285 -5.66 -52.29 6.09
N GLU A 286 -4.57 -51.87 6.74
CA GLU A 286 -4.06 -52.53 7.94
C GLU A 286 -3.70 -51.52 9.05
N LYS A 287 -4.48 -51.62 10.13
CA LYS A 287 -4.11 -51.65 11.55
C LYS A 287 -3.26 -50.50 12.11
N PHE A 288 -4.00 -49.64 12.82
CA PHE A 288 -3.58 -48.81 13.96
C PHE A 288 -2.54 -49.49 14.86
N SER A 289 -1.41 -48.82 15.05
CA SER A 289 -0.50 -49.02 16.18
C SER A 289 -0.40 -47.71 16.96
N SER A 290 -0.86 -47.75 18.22
CA SER A 290 -0.95 -46.62 19.13
C SER A 290 0.44 -46.16 19.61
N PRO A 291 0.70 -44.85 19.76
CA PRO A 291 1.92 -44.39 20.41
C PRO A 291 1.78 -44.42 21.93
N THR A 292 2.76 -45.07 22.52
CA THR A 292 3.14 -45.17 23.93
C THR A 292 3.33 -43.80 24.60
N LYS A 293 2.81 -43.65 25.83
CA LYS A 293 3.12 -42.55 26.75
C LYS A 293 4.58 -42.63 27.23
N PRO A 294 5.34 -41.52 27.28
CA PRO A 294 6.52 -41.46 28.12
C PRO A 294 6.13 -41.09 29.56
N LYS A 295 6.61 -41.92 30.49
CA LYS A 295 6.79 -41.61 31.92
C LYS A 295 8.08 -40.79 32.10
N ASN A 296 8.23 -40.22 33.31
CA ASN A 296 9.48 -39.76 33.95
C ASN A 296 9.89 -38.30 33.60
N LEU A 297 10.38 -37.42 34.49
CA LEU A 297 10.98 -37.47 35.83
C LEU A 297 10.89 -36.03 36.43
N VAL A 298 10.36 -35.82 37.63
CA VAL A 298 11.07 -35.44 38.88
C VAL A 298 12.52 -34.92 38.69
N ASN A 299 12.76 -33.65 39.08
CA ASN A 299 13.87 -33.16 39.92
C ASN A 299 13.76 -31.61 40.06
N PHE A 300 13.54 -31.09 41.27
CA PHE A 300 14.55 -30.57 42.22
C PHE A 300 15.24 -29.28 41.77
N TRP A 301 15.21 -28.23 42.59
CA TRP A 301 16.31 -27.34 43.04
C TRP A 301 15.67 -26.23 43.91
N VAL A 302 15.83 -26.34 45.25
CA VAL A 302 16.63 -25.49 46.18
C VAL A 302 16.01 -24.12 46.44
#